data_AF-A0A2T6G6G8-F1
#
_entry.id   AF-A0A2T6G6G8-F1
#
_cell.length_a   1.000
_cell.length_b   1.000
_cell.length_c   1.000
_cell.angle_alpha   90.00
_cell.angle_beta   90.00
_cell.angle_gamma   90.00
#
_symmetry.space_group_name_H-M   'P 1'
#
loop_
_entity.id
_entity.type
_entity.pdbx_description
1 polymer ?
#
loop_
_entity_poly.entity_id
_entity_poly.type
_entity_poly.pdbx_seq_one_letter_code
_entity_poly.pdbx_strand_id
1 'polypeptide(L)'
;MTAALRFYEQALGWERLELFAAAGCALLRQPGGDAVLLAAEGAAAEALRRLQAPGCRELSAGGRFYVTAPPGEALELLQQRAEEAGGRWLDETEPGCWRTVTITTPEGYRAAYWQELFPSDEETLTLFAAGPDRLEAALAGLGEAGLDLARAPGTWSIREQVLHVVDLELAALHKLKFALAGPERGRVYHGNGFSQDAWAAGMRYASRPVRAEVALFRLLREHVLSVCGHTPGALARSVIASGKEETVGRLMKVMAGHANVHIRRIGEIRKQHAVD
;
A
#
# COMPACT_ATOMS: atom_id res chain seq x y z
N MET A 1 13.35 1.56 -28.81
CA MET A 1 14.36 1.40 -27.74
C MET A 1 14.95 2.73 -27.27
N THR A 2 15.48 3.59 -28.15
CA THR A 2 16.19 4.81 -27.72
C THR A 2 15.36 5.82 -26.91
N ALA A 3 14.08 6.04 -27.27
CA ALA A 3 13.21 6.96 -26.53
C ALA A 3 12.83 6.40 -25.14
N ALA A 4 12.47 5.13 -25.08
CA ALA A 4 12.24 4.38 -23.85
C ALA A 4 13.46 4.44 -22.92
N LEU A 5 14.63 4.05 -23.42
CA LEU A 5 15.87 4.06 -22.65
C LEU A 5 16.17 5.45 -22.06
N ARG A 6 16.02 6.53 -22.84
CA ARG A 6 16.18 7.90 -22.34
C ARG A 6 15.19 8.23 -21.23
N PHE A 7 13.94 7.76 -21.31
CA PHE A 7 12.97 7.97 -20.24
C PHE A 7 13.42 7.33 -18.93
N TYR A 8 13.87 6.08 -18.96
CA TYR A 8 14.38 5.40 -17.76
C TYR A 8 15.62 6.11 -17.20
N GLU A 9 16.55 6.54 -18.05
CA GLU A 9 17.78 7.23 -17.61
C GLU A 9 17.49 8.64 -17.06
N GLN A 10 16.67 9.43 -17.75
CA GLN A 10 16.51 10.87 -17.47
C GLN A 10 15.33 11.17 -16.54
N ALA A 11 14.17 10.52 -16.73
CA ALA A 11 13.00 10.75 -15.89
C ALA A 11 13.03 9.92 -14.62
N LEU A 12 13.40 8.64 -14.74
CA LEU A 12 13.37 7.72 -13.60
C LEU A 12 14.71 7.63 -12.85
N GLY A 13 15.79 8.20 -13.40
CA GLY A 13 17.11 8.22 -12.79
C GLY A 13 17.80 6.85 -12.75
N TRP A 14 17.45 5.94 -13.66
CA TRP A 14 18.04 4.60 -13.70
C TRP A 14 19.43 4.65 -14.34
N GLU A 15 20.37 3.92 -13.76
CA GLU A 15 21.73 3.84 -14.29
C GLU A 15 21.79 2.79 -15.40
N ARG A 16 22.34 3.15 -16.56
CA ARG A 16 22.60 2.17 -17.61
C ARG A 16 23.89 1.41 -17.33
N LEU A 17 23.76 0.10 -17.15
CA LEU A 17 24.88 -0.82 -16.95
C LEU A 17 25.46 -1.27 -18.29
N GLU A 18 24.61 -1.68 -19.23
CA GLU A 18 25.06 -2.22 -20.52
C GLU A 18 24.03 -1.96 -21.62
N LEU A 19 24.50 -1.73 -22.85
CA LEU A 19 23.65 -1.54 -24.03
C LEU A 19 23.98 -2.59 -25.10
N PHE A 20 23.03 -3.47 -25.36
CA PHE A 20 23.10 -4.47 -26.42
C PHE A 20 22.37 -3.94 -27.65
N ALA A 21 22.92 -2.91 -28.29
CA ALA A 21 22.25 -2.21 -29.39
C ALA A 21 21.80 -3.15 -30.53
N ALA A 22 22.66 -4.10 -30.92
CA ALA A 22 22.36 -5.09 -31.96
C ALA A 22 21.26 -6.09 -31.56
N ALA A 23 21.09 -6.34 -30.25
CA ALA A 23 20.04 -7.20 -29.72
C ALA A 23 18.80 -6.40 -29.29
N GLY A 24 18.78 -5.07 -29.46
CA GLY A 24 17.67 -4.23 -29.03
C GLY A 24 17.37 -4.35 -27.54
N CYS A 25 18.40 -4.46 -26.68
CA CYS A 25 18.24 -4.60 -25.23
C CYS A 25 19.17 -3.64 -24.47
N ALA A 26 18.77 -3.23 -23.27
CA ALA A 26 19.59 -2.47 -22.33
C ALA A 26 19.43 -3.03 -20.93
N LEU A 27 20.55 -3.21 -20.23
CA LEU A 27 20.58 -3.56 -18.82
C LEU A 27 20.69 -2.28 -18.00
N LEU A 28 19.77 -2.10 -17.08
CA LEU A 28 19.64 -0.93 -16.22
C LEU A 28 19.75 -1.35 -14.75
N ARG A 29 20.17 -0.44 -13.89
CA ARG A 29 20.06 -0.55 -12.43
C ARG A 29 19.00 0.44 -11.97
N GLN A 30 17.98 -0.07 -11.30
CA GLN A 30 16.97 0.78 -10.68
C GLN A 30 17.47 1.37 -9.36
N PRO A 31 16.90 2.49 -8.90
CA PRO A 31 17.05 2.93 -7.52
C PRO A 31 16.73 1.81 -6.53
N GLY A 32 17.61 1.60 -5.55
CA GLY A 32 17.55 0.46 -4.63
C GLY A 32 18.37 -0.76 -5.03
N GLY A 33 18.90 -0.80 -6.27
CA GLY A 33 20.02 -1.67 -6.64
C GLY A 33 19.69 -2.86 -7.54
N ASP A 34 18.41 -3.21 -7.74
CA ASP A 34 18.08 -4.33 -8.61
C ASP A 34 18.41 -4.03 -10.08
N ALA A 35 18.73 -5.08 -10.83
CA ALA A 35 18.95 -4.98 -12.26
C ALA A 35 17.65 -5.22 -13.03
N VAL A 36 17.40 -4.40 -14.07
CA VAL A 36 16.24 -4.49 -14.94
C VAL A 36 16.71 -4.59 -16.39
N LEU A 37 16.19 -5.58 -17.11
CA LEU A 37 16.43 -5.73 -18.54
C LEU A 37 15.29 -5.09 -19.32
N LEU A 38 15.58 -4.01 -20.04
CA LEU A 38 14.68 -3.42 -21.02
C LEU A 38 14.96 -4.07 -22.38
N ALA A 39 13.99 -4.80 -22.92
CA ALA A 39 14.14 -5.51 -24.19
C ALA A 39 13.02 -5.13 -25.16
N ALA A 40 13.35 -5.07 -26.45
CA ALA A 40 12.32 -5.02 -27.49
C ALA A 40 11.50 -6.31 -27.49
N GLU A 41 10.28 -6.24 -28.02
CA GLU A 41 9.41 -7.41 -28.13
C GLU A 41 10.12 -8.54 -28.86
N GLY A 42 10.10 -9.75 -28.27
CA GLY A 42 10.80 -10.93 -28.79
C GLY A 42 12.32 -10.96 -28.60
N ALA A 43 12.95 -9.89 -28.09
CA ALA A 43 14.40 -9.82 -27.91
C ALA A 43 14.90 -10.31 -26.53
N ALA A 44 14.00 -10.42 -25.56
CA ALA A 44 14.34 -10.75 -24.17
C ALA A 44 15.04 -12.12 -24.03
N ALA A 45 14.60 -13.16 -24.76
CA ALA A 45 15.16 -14.51 -24.65
C ALA A 45 16.64 -14.59 -25.05
N GLU A 46 17.04 -13.85 -26.08
CA GLU A 46 18.45 -13.79 -26.51
C GLU A 46 19.31 -13.06 -25.48
N ALA A 47 18.83 -11.93 -24.95
CA ALA A 47 19.55 -11.17 -23.94
C ALA A 47 19.65 -11.93 -22.60
N LEU A 48 18.59 -12.61 -22.17
CA LEU A 48 18.59 -13.42 -20.94
C LEU A 48 19.58 -14.59 -21.02
N ARG A 49 19.72 -15.25 -22.18
CA ARG A 49 20.75 -16.28 -22.39
C ARG A 49 22.16 -15.73 -22.21
N ARG A 50 22.43 -14.53 -22.71
CA ARG A 50 23.74 -13.87 -22.59
C ARG A 50 24.07 -13.45 -21.17
N LEU A 51 23.08 -12.96 -20.43
CA LEU A 51 23.24 -12.49 -19.05
C LEU A 51 23.42 -13.63 -18.04
N GLN A 52 23.18 -14.89 -18.45
CA GLN A 52 23.24 -16.07 -17.58
C GLN A 52 22.46 -15.89 -16.27
N ALA A 53 21.39 -15.09 -16.28
CA ALA A 53 20.69 -14.65 -15.08
C ALA A 53 19.75 -15.75 -14.56
N PRO A 54 19.99 -16.31 -13.36
CA PRO A 54 19.10 -17.31 -12.78
C PRO A 54 17.87 -16.62 -12.19
N GLY A 55 16.73 -16.72 -12.86
CA GLY A 55 15.45 -16.23 -12.34
C GLY A 55 15.17 -14.76 -12.67
N CYS A 56 14.68 -14.51 -13.89
CA CYS A 56 14.09 -13.24 -14.25
C CYS A 56 12.57 -13.31 -14.03
N ARG A 57 11.99 -12.29 -13.39
CA ARG A 57 10.53 -12.12 -13.35
C ARG A 57 10.12 -11.23 -14.52
N GLU A 58 9.48 -11.82 -15.51
CA GLU A 58 8.86 -11.06 -16.60
C GLU A 58 7.61 -10.34 -16.09
N LEU A 59 7.47 -9.06 -16.45
CA LEU A 59 6.29 -8.27 -16.13
C LEU A 59 5.23 -8.49 -17.20
N SER A 60 3.99 -8.72 -16.79
CA SER A 60 2.85 -8.69 -17.70
C SER A 60 2.70 -7.30 -18.32
N ALA A 61 2.21 -7.21 -19.55
CA ALA A 61 1.92 -5.94 -20.21
C ALA A 61 1.09 -5.00 -19.31
N GLY A 62 1.52 -3.75 -19.18
CA GLY A 62 0.90 -2.76 -18.28
C GLY A 62 1.02 -3.09 -16.78
N GLY A 63 1.89 -4.02 -16.41
CA GLY A 63 2.14 -4.46 -15.05
C GLY A 63 2.64 -3.34 -14.15
N ARG A 64 2.30 -3.42 -12.86
CA ARG A 64 2.83 -2.54 -11.81
C ARG A 64 3.98 -3.25 -11.10
N PHE A 65 5.08 -2.55 -10.90
CA PHE A 65 6.22 -3.02 -10.12
C PHE A 65 6.66 -1.93 -9.14
N TYR A 66 7.26 -2.34 -8.02
CA TYR A 66 7.69 -1.41 -6.98
C TYR A 66 9.18 -1.13 -7.13
N VAL A 67 9.52 0.16 -7.04
CA VAL A 67 10.90 0.65 -7.02
C VAL A 67 11.15 1.19 -5.62
N THR A 68 12.26 0.75 -5.02
CA THR A 68 12.69 1.32 -3.75
C THR A 68 13.14 2.75 -4.01
N ALA A 69 12.43 3.74 -3.46
CA ALA A 69 12.79 5.14 -3.63
C ALA A 69 14.22 5.38 -3.09
N PRO A 70 15.10 6.05 -3.84
CA PRO A 70 16.46 6.29 -3.38
C PRO A 70 16.44 7.27 -2.19
N PRO A 71 17.27 7.05 -1.14
CA PRO A 71 17.34 7.97 0.00
C PRO A 71 17.70 9.39 -0.45
N GLY A 72 16.90 10.38 -0.07
CA GLY A 72 17.16 11.80 -0.35
C GLY A 72 16.68 12.31 -1.71
N GLU A 73 16.12 11.47 -2.58
CA GLU A 73 15.41 11.94 -3.77
C GLU A 73 13.94 12.20 -3.44
N ALA A 74 13.54 13.47 -3.53
CA ALA A 74 12.16 13.86 -3.31
C ALA A 74 11.26 13.28 -4.41
N LEU A 75 10.15 12.65 -4.04
CA LEU A 75 9.18 12.12 -5.01
C LEU A 75 8.59 13.25 -5.89
N GLU A 76 8.61 14.49 -5.41
CA GLU A 76 8.32 15.71 -6.17
C GLU A 76 9.24 15.88 -7.37
N LEU A 77 10.55 15.67 -7.19
CA LEU A 77 11.52 15.78 -8.28
C LEU A 77 11.31 14.66 -9.30
N LEU A 78 10.95 13.46 -8.84
CA LEU A 78 10.59 12.36 -9.73
C LEU A 78 9.35 12.70 -10.56
N GLN A 79 8.31 13.30 -9.97
CA GLN A 79 7.14 13.76 -10.68
C GLN A 79 7.50 14.81 -11.73
N GLN A 80 8.26 15.83 -11.34
CA GLN A 80 8.69 16.90 -12.23
C GLN A 80 9.45 16.35 -13.45
N ARG A 81 10.47 15.51 -13.24
CA ARG A 81 11.23 14.93 -14.35
C ARG A 81 10.38 14.02 -15.23
N ALA A 82 9.43 13.29 -14.64
CA ALA A 82 8.49 12.47 -15.40
C ALA A 82 7.59 13.33 -16.29
N GLU A 83 7.08 14.46 -15.78
CA GLU A 83 6.30 15.43 -16.57
C GLU A 83 7.12 16.06 -17.69
N GLU A 84 8.35 16.51 -17.40
CA GLU A 84 9.27 17.10 -18.38
C GLU A 84 9.60 16.11 -19.51
N ALA A 85 9.63 14.81 -19.22
CA ALA A 85 9.82 13.74 -20.21
C ALA A 85 8.53 13.30 -20.92
N GLY A 86 7.40 13.98 -20.70
CA GLY A 86 6.10 13.65 -21.29
C GLY A 86 5.42 12.41 -20.69
N GLY A 87 5.87 11.96 -19.52
CA GLY A 87 5.29 10.86 -18.76
C GLY A 87 4.04 11.29 -17.99
N ARG A 88 3.24 10.29 -17.59
CA ARG A 88 2.08 10.49 -16.70
C ARG A 88 2.38 9.88 -15.34
N TRP A 89 1.91 10.51 -14.28
CA TRP A 89 2.05 9.97 -12.93
C TRP A 89 0.72 9.99 -12.16
N LEU A 90 0.65 9.14 -11.13
CA LEU A 90 -0.42 9.08 -10.15
C LEU A 90 0.20 9.15 -8.75
N ASP A 91 -0.31 10.03 -7.90
CA ASP A 91 0.11 10.15 -6.51
C ASP A 91 -0.96 9.57 -5.58
N GLU A 92 -0.64 8.44 -4.96
CA GLU A 92 -1.45 7.77 -3.96
C GLU A 92 -0.85 8.07 -2.57
N THR A 93 -1.02 9.30 -2.09
CA THR A 93 -0.63 9.70 -0.74
C THR A 93 -1.71 9.33 0.27
N GLU A 94 -1.30 8.63 1.33
CA GLU A 94 -2.07 8.49 2.56
C GLU A 94 -1.39 9.36 3.62
N PRO A 95 -1.93 10.57 3.93
CA PRO A 95 -1.27 11.55 4.78
C PRO A 95 -0.78 10.98 6.10
N GLY A 96 0.48 11.27 6.43
CA GLY A 96 1.13 10.76 7.62
C GLY A 96 1.40 9.25 7.63
N CYS A 97 1.04 8.49 6.60
CA CYS A 97 1.24 7.03 6.60
C CYS A 97 2.29 6.60 5.55
N TRP A 98 2.00 6.89 4.29
CA TRP A 98 2.89 6.59 3.17
C TRP A 98 2.52 7.44 1.96
N ARG A 99 3.44 7.49 1.00
CA ARG A 99 3.21 8.08 -0.30
C ARG A 99 3.68 7.13 -1.39
N THR A 100 2.85 6.92 -2.41
CA THR A 100 3.25 6.16 -3.58
C THR A 100 3.08 6.99 -4.84
N VAL A 101 4.19 7.36 -5.47
CA VAL A 101 4.17 7.99 -6.79
C VAL A 101 4.37 6.90 -7.84
N THR A 102 3.38 6.74 -8.71
CA THR A 102 3.41 5.75 -9.78
C THR A 102 3.62 6.45 -11.11
N ILE A 103 4.75 6.20 -11.77
CA ILE A 103 5.06 6.73 -13.09
C ILE A 103 4.63 5.71 -14.15
N THR A 104 3.91 6.17 -15.17
CA THR A 104 3.59 5.38 -16.35
C THR A 104 4.72 5.51 -17.36
N THR A 105 5.38 4.40 -17.70
CA THR A 105 6.48 4.37 -18.66
C THR A 105 5.95 4.47 -20.11
N PRO A 106 6.78 4.82 -21.10
CA PRO A 106 6.36 4.93 -22.50
C PRO A 106 5.70 3.67 -23.07
N GLU A 107 6.08 2.49 -22.55
CA GLU A 107 5.55 1.18 -22.91
C GLU A 107 4.26 0.83 -22.16
N GLY A 108 3.84 1.66 -21.21
CA GLY A 108 2.61 1.49 -20.43
C GLY A 108 2.79 0.76 -19.10
N TYR A 109 4.01 0.41 -18.68
CA TYR A 109 4.25 -0.14 -17.34
C TYR A 109 4.04 0.91 -16.25
N ARG A 110 3.83 0.46 -15.01
CA ARG A 110 3.62 1.33 -13.85
C ARG A 110 4.72 1.13 -12.82
N ALA A 111 5.70 2.03 -12.79
CA ALA A 111 6.78 2.06 -11.82
C ALA A 111 6.32 2.78 -10.54
N ALA A 112 6.11 2.04 -9.45
CA ALA A 112 5.57 2.56 -8.19
C ALA A 112 6.67 2.81 -7.16
N TYR A 113 6.94 4.08 -6.90
CA TYR A 113 7.92 4.54 -5.93
C TYR A 113 7.22 4.75 -4.60
N TRP A 114 7.48 3.86 -3.65
CA TRP A 114 6.85 3.90 -2.33
C TRP A 114 7.78 4.52 -1.30
N GLN A 115 7.24 5.40 -0.47
CA GLN A 115 7.93 6.03 0.63
C GLN A 115 7.09 5.94 1.90
N GLU A 116 7.73 5.51 2.99
CA GLU A 116 7.14 5.57 4.33
C GLU A 116 7.18 7.00 4.87
N LEU A 117 6.07 7.45 5.46
CA LEU A 117 6.02 8.72 6.18
C LEU A 117 6.09 8.45 7.70
N PHE A 118 6.70 9.37 8.43
CA PHE A 118 6.95 9.24 9.88
C PHE A 118 6.32 10.42 10.60
N PRO A 119 5.00 10.36 10.88
CA PRO A 119 4.30 11.39 11.61
C PRO A 119 4.75 11.36 13.08
N SER A 120 4.50 12.45 13.79
CA SER A 120 4.61 12.49 15.24
C SER A 120 3.63 11.53 15.92
N ASP A 121 3.86 11.26 17.20
CA ASP A 121 2.95 10.47 18.03
C ASP A 121 1.55 11.11 18.13
N GLU A 122 1.48 12.45 18.22
CA GLU A 122 0.22 13.21 18.27
C GLU A 122 -0.56 13.10 16.95
N GLU A 123 0.12 13.25 15.82
CA GLU A 123 -0.48 13.06 14.50
C GLU A 123 -0.95 11.61 14.31
N THR A 124 -0.16 10.62 14.77
CA THR A 124 -0.54 9.20 14.71
C THR A 124 -1.82 8.92 15.50
N LEU A 125 -1.91 9.45 16.73
CA LEU A 125 -3.10 9.31 17.56
C LEU A 125 -4.33 9.97 16.92
N THR A 126 -4.15 11.17 16.35
CA THR A 126 -5.21 11.91 15.65
C THR A 126 -5.72 11.14 14.43
N LEU A 127 -4.81 10.65 13.58
CA LEU A 127 -5.14 9.84 12.41
C LEU A 127 -5.88 8.55 12.80
N PHE A 128 -5.44 7.89 13.86
CA PHE A 128 -6.04 6.67 14.37
C PHE A 128 -7.44 6.90 14.94
N ALA A 129 -7.66 8.01 15.65
CA ALA A 129 -8.93 8.38 16.28
C ALA A 129 -10.00 8.82 15.26
N ALA A 130 -9.61 9.43 14.14
CA ALA A 130 -10.55 9.92 13.14
C ALA A 130 -11.21 8.79 12.30
N GLY A 131 -10.66 7.58 12.32
CA GLY A 131 -11.10 6.46 11.48
C GLY A 131 -12.60 6.14 11.60
N PRO A 132 -13.14 5.90 12.82
CA PRO A 132 -14.55 5.57 13.01
C PRO A 132 -15.52 6.61 12.47
N ASP A 133 -15.31 7.90 12.77
CA ASP A 133 -16.17 8.99 12.28
C ASP A 133 -16.16 9.07 10.74
N ARG A 134 -14.99 8.87 10.13
CA ARG A 134 -14.84 8.84 8.67
C ARG A 134 -15.56 7.65 8.04
N LEU A 135 -15.51 6.47 8.67
CA LEU A 135 -16.21 5.29 8.19
C LEU A 135 -17.73 5.49 8.26
N GLU A 136 -18.23 5.97 9.40
CA GLU A 136 -19.66 6.26 9.59
C GLU A 136 -20.16 7.30 8.58
N ALA A 137 -19.41 8.39 8.38
CA ALA A 137 -19.74 9.40 7.38
C ALA A 137 -19.73 8.82 5.95
N ALA A 138 -18.78 7.94 5.62
CA ALA A 138 -18.72 7.29 4.32
C ALA A 138 -19.87 6.31 4.05
N LEU A 139 -20.55 5.82 5.09
CA LEU A 139 -21.68 4.90 5.00
C LEU A 139 -23.04 5.58 5.23
N ALA A 140 -23.06 6.82 5.71
CA ALA A 140 -24.29 7.55 5.99
C ALA A 140 -25.19 7.62 4.75
N GLY A 141 -26.48 7.29 4.94
CA GLY A 141 -27.48 7.29 3.87
C GLY A 141 -27.56 6.00 3.05
N LEU A 142 -26.59 5.09 3.14
CA LEU A 142 -26.62 3.84 2.38
C LEU A 142 -27.62 2.83 2.97
N GLY A 143 -28.52 2.33 2.13
CA GLY A 143 -29.31 1.12 2.40
C GLY A 143 -28.56 -0.16 1.98
N GLU A 144 -29.17 -1.32 2.23
CA GLU A 144 -28.55 -2.64 1.94
C GLU A 144 -28.10 -2.78 0.47
N ALA A 145 -28.93 -2.35 -0.49
CA ALA A 145 -28.56 -2.41 -1.90
C ALA A 145 -27.34 -1.52 -2.24
N GLY A 146 -27.15 -0.42 -1.52
CA GLY A 146 -25.98 0.45 -1.67
C GLY A 146 -24.71 -0.20 -1.13
N LEU A 147 -24.81 -0.98 -0.04
CA LEU A 147 -23.69 -1.72 0.51
C LEU A 147 -23.18 -2.81 -0.45
N ASP A 148 -24.04 -3.33 -1.31
CA ASP A 148 -23.69 -4.40 -2.27
C ASP A 148 -23.07 -3.85 -3.57
N LEU A 149 -22.92 -2.53 -3.72
CA LEU A 149 -22.26 -1.91 -4.87
C LEU A 149 -20.75 -2.15 -4.84
N ALA A 150 -20.20 -2.52 -5.98
CA ALA A 150 -18.76 -2.72 -6.20
C ALA A 150 -18.24 -1.82 -7.32
N ARG A 151 -16.92 -1.58 -7.34
CA ARG A 151 -16.28 -0.71 -8.35
C ARG A 151 -16.35 -1.32 -9.75
N ALA A 152 -16.15 -2.63 -9.85
CA ALA A 152 -16.21 -3.41 -11.07
C ALA A 152 -16.61 -4.87 -10.75
N PRO A 153 -17.08 -5.65 -11.74
CA PRO A 153 -17.33 -7.07 -11.56
C PRO A 153 -16.10 -7.80 -10.98
N GLY A 154 -16.31 -8.62 -9.96
CA GLY A 154 -15.24 -9.38 -9.28
C GLY A 154 -14.40 -8.57 -8.29
N THR A 155 -14.71 -7.30 -8.05
CA THR A 155 -14.11 -6.50 -6.95
C THR A 155 -15.00 -6.47 -5.73
N TRP A 156 -14.42 -6.25 -4.55
CA TRP A 156 -15.19 -6.16 -3.30
C TRP A 156 -16.18 -4.99 -3.31
N SER A 157 -17.40 -5.32 -2.90
CA SER A 157 -18.48 -4.38 -2.58
C SER A 157 -18.17 -3.51 -1.36
N ILE A 158 -18.91 -2.43 -1.17
CA ILE A 158 -18.81 -1.57 0.03
C ILE A 158 -18.91 -2.42 1.32
N ARG A 159 -19.85 -3.36 1.38
CA ARG A 159 -20.03 -4.30 2.50
C ARG A 159 -18.74 -5.05 2.80
N GLU A 160 -18.13 -5.63 1.78
CA GLU A 160 -16.88 -6.38 1.89
C GLU A 160 -15.71 -5.50 2.29
N GLN A 161 -15.64 -4.24 1.81
CA GLN A 161 -14.63 -3.27 2.27
C GLN A 161 -14.73 -3.02 3.77
N VAL A 162 -15.96 -2.81 4.28
CA VAL A 162 -16.20 -2.54 5.71
C VAL A 162 -15.77 -3.74 6.54
N LEU A 163 -16.27 -4.93 6.21
CA LEU A 163 -15.97 -6.16 6.96
C LEU A 163 -14.47 -6.48 6.96
N HIS A 164 -13.81 -6.29 5.82
CA HIS A 164 -12.36 -6.45 5.72
C HIS A 164 -11.58 -5.52 6.65
N VAL A 165 -11.97 -4.24 6.72
CA VAL A 165 -11.32 -3.29 7.64
C VAL A 165 -11.49 -3.75 9.09
N VAL A 166 -12.69 -4.14 9.49
CA VAL A 166 -12.98 -4.52 10.89
C VAL A 166 -12.27 -5.82 11.29
N ASP A 167 -12.27 -6.84 10.43
CA ASP A 167 -11.60 -8.09 10.73
C ASP A 167 -10.07 -7.94 10.74
N LEU A 168 -9.52 -7.04 9.90
CA LEU A 168 -8.08 -6.72 9.97
C LEU A 168 -7.73 -5.98 11.26
N GLU A 169 -8.61 -5.11 11.76
CA GLU A 169 -8.44 -4.43 13.04
C GLU A 169 -8.34 -5.41 14.20
N LEU A 170 -9.19 -6.43 14.23
CA LEU A 170 -9.12 -7.47 15.26
C LEU A 170 -7.78 -8.22 15.22
N ALA A 171 -7.32 -8.58 14.03
CA ALA A 171 -6.03 -9.25 13.84
C ALA A 171 -4.84 -8.35 14.27
N ALA A 172 -4.87 -7.07 13.90
CA ALA A 172 -3.84 -6.11 14.25
C ALA A 172 -3.86 -5.76 15.74
N LEU A 173 -5.05 -5.63 16.35
CA LEU A 173 -5.23 -5.35 17.77
C LEU A 173 -4.60 -6.44 18.65
N HIS A 174 -4.70 -7.71 18.23
CA HIS A 174 -4.03 -8.80 18.95
C HIS A 174 -2.53 -8.56 19.08
N LYS A 175 -1.84 -8.21 17.98
CA LYS A 175 -0.43 -7.81 18.00
C LYS A 175 -0.21 -6.56 18.86
N LEU A 176 -1.04 -5.54 18.66
CA LEU A 176 -0.94 -4.26 19.36
C LEU A 176 -1.03 -4.42 20.87
N LYS A 177 -1.89 -5.33 21.37
CA LYS A 177 -2.01 -5.66 22.80
C LYS A 177 -0.71 -6.21 23.37
N PHE A 178 -0.01 -7.09 22.65
CA PHE A 178 1.29 -7.60 23.11
C PHE A 178 2.37 -6.51 23.13
N ALA A 179 2.36 -5.62 22.14
CA ALA A 179 3.25 -4.47 22.12
C ALA A 179 2.96 -3.52 23.29
N LEU A 180 1.68 -3.19 23.53
CA LEU A 180 1.25 -2.31 24.62
C LEU A 180 1.54 -2.89 26.00
N ALA A 181 1.34 -4.21 26.21
CA ALA A 181 1.50 -4.82 27.52
C ALA A 181 2.97 -5.01 27.95
N GLY A 182 3.91 -5.08 27.01
CA GLY A 182 5.32 -5.31 27.31
C GLY A 182 6.04 -4.02 27.73
N PRO A 183 6.58 -3.91 28.96
CA PRO A 183 7.51 -2.83 29.29
C PRO A 183 8.89 -3.06 28.65
N GLU A 184 9.21 -4.30 28.30
CA GLU A 184 10.50 -4.72 27.73
C GLU A 184 10.43 -4.79 26.20
N ARG A 185 11.36 -4.09 25.54
CA ARG A 185 11.61 -4.24 24.09
C ARG A 185 12.05 -5.68 23.81
N GLY A 186 11.76 -6.17 22.60
CA GLY A 186 12.27 -7.46 22.14
C GLY A 186 11.33 -8.65 22.24
N ARG A 187 10.11 -8.48 22.77
CA ARG A 187 9.09 -9.55 22.77
C ARG A 187 8.80 -10.00 21.34
N VAL A 188 9.04 -11.27 21.05
CA VAL A 188 8.72 -11.85 19.74
C VAL A 188 7.21 -12.08 19.63
N TYR A 189 6.61 -11.62 18.53
CA TYR A 189 5.22 -11.89 18.16
C TYR A 189 5.16 -12.76 16.90
N HIS A 190 4.53 -13.93 17.02
CA HIS A 190 4.23 -14.81 15.90
C HIS A 190 2.75 -14.68 15.56
N GLY A 191 2.44 -13.93 14.50
CA GLY A 191 1.09 -13.84 13.95
C GLY A 191 0.83 -14.97 12.95
N ASN A 192 -0.45 -15.27 12.74
CA ASN A 192 -0.85 -16.12 11.64
C ASN A 192 -0.87 -15.31 10.35
N GLY A 193 -0.26 -15.85 9.29
CA GLY A 193 -0.53 -15.38 7.94
C GLY A 193 -1.99 -15.63 7.59
N PHE A 194 -2.57 -14.76 6.78
CA PHE A 194 -3.94 -14.91 6.33
C PHE A 194 -4.09 -14.46 4.88
N SER A 195 -5.09 -15.01 4.19
CA SER A 195 -5.53 -14.55 2.87
C SER A 195 -6.81 -13.75 3.05
N GLN A 196 -6.79 -12.50 2.59
CA GLN A 196 -7.94 -11.59 2.68
C GLN A 196 -9.13 -12.14 1.89
N ASP A 197 -8.89 -12.71 0.71
CA ASP A 197 -9.93 -13.33 -0.12
C ASP A 197 -10.51 -14.58 0.55
N ALA A 198 -9.66 -15.40 1.20
CA ALA A 198 -10.13 -16.57 1.93
C ALA A 198 -10.98 -16.18 3.14
N TRP A 199 -10.63 -15.08 3.82
CA TRP A 199 -11.43 -14.52 4.91
C TRP A 199 -12.78 -13.99 4.41
N ALA A 200 -12.77 -13.19 3.35
CA ALA A 200 -13.98 -12.64 2.75
C ALA A 200 -14.96 -13.75 2.33
N ALA A 201 -14.46 -14.78 1.65
CA ALA A 201 -15.26 -15.92 1.23
C ALA A 201 -15.70 -16.78 2.42
N GLY A 202 -14.77 -17.19 3.28
CA GLY A 202 -15.00 -18.13 4.39
C GLY A 202 -15.91 -17.57 5.48
N MET A 203 -15.82 -16.26 5.75
CA MET A 203 -16.69 -15.55 6.70
C MET A 203 -17.88 -14.88 6.01
N ARG A 204 -18.12 -15.18 4.73
CA ARG A 204 -19.28 -14.76 3.92
C ARG A 204 -19.56 -13.26 3.93
N TYR A 205 -18.52 -12.44 3.69
CA TYR A 205 -18.64 -10.99 3.78
C TYR A 205 -19.77 -10.41 2.91
N ALA A 206 -19.95 -10.93 1.69
CA ALA A 206 -20.98 -10.50 0.75
C ALA A 206 -22.43 -10.58 1.29
N SER A 207 -22.68 -11.21 2.44
CA SER A 207 -24.02 -11.39 3.01
C SER A 207 -24.17 -10.90 4.45
N ARG A 208 -23.09 -10.39 5.07
CA ARG A 208 -23.10 -9.99 6.49
C ARG A 208 -23.62 -8.55 6.66
N PRO A 209 -24.47 -8.28 7.67
CA PRO A 209 -24.84 -6.91 8.02
C PRO A 209 -23.62 -6.15 8.55
N VAL A 210 -23.51 -4.86 8.21
CA VAL A 210 -22.34 -4.04 8.60
C VAL A 210 -22.53 -3.25 9.89
N ARG A 211 -23.77 -3.08 10.37
CA ARG A 211 -24.07 -2.20 11.51
C ARG A 211 -23.27 -2.53 12.77
N ALA A 212 -23.22 -3.81 13.15
CA ALA A 212 -22.48 -4.24 14.34
C ALA A 212 -20.96 -4.10 14.15
N GLU A 213 -20.48 -4.26 12.92
CA GLU A 213 -19.06 -4.19 12.57
C GLU A 213 -18.54 -2.76 12.64
N VAL A 214 -19.31 -1.78 12.14
CA VAL A 214 -19.00 -0.35 12.27
C VAL A 214 -18.94 0.05 13.75
N ALA A 215 -19.89 -0.41 14.57
CA ALA A 215 -19.87 -0.15 16.01
C ALA A 215 -18.66 -0.80 16.70
N LEU A 216 -18.31 -2.04 16.30
CA LEU A 216 -17.13 -2.72 16.79
C LEU A 216 -15.85 -1.97 16.43
N PHE A 217 -15.72 -1.47 15.20
CA PHE A 217 -14.58 -0.66 14.78
C PHE A 217 -14.34 0.52 15.71
N ARG A 218 -15.39 1.28 16.03
CA ARG A 218 -15.32 2.40 16.97
C ARG A 218 -14.83 1.95 18.34
N LEU A 219 -15.44 0.93 18.92
CA LEU A 219 -15.09 0.42 20.25
C LEU A 219 -13.66 -0.11 20.32
N LEU A 220 -13.16 -0.74 19.25
CA LEU A 220 -11.77 -1.21 19.18
C LEU A 220 -10.79 -0.02 19.18
N ARG A 221 -11.10 1.04 18.42
CA ARG A 221 -10.28 2.24 18.35
C ARG A 221 -10.26 3.00 19.68
N GLU A 222 -11.43 3.19 20.30
CA GLU A 222 -11.56 3.79 21.63
C GLU A 222 -10.81 2.99 22.70
N HIS A 223 -10.91 1.66 22.66
CA HIS A 223 -10.17 0.78 23.57
C HIS A 223 -8.65 1.02 23.49
N VAL A 224 -8.09 1.04 22.28
CA VAL A 224 -6.65 1.30 22.08
C VAL A 224 -6.25 2.68 22.57
N LEU A 225 -7.01 3.72 22.21
CA LEU A 225 -6.74 5.09 22.61
C LEU A 225 -6.79 5.26 24.13
N SER A 226 -7.75 4.62 24.79
CA SER A 226 -7.83 4.58 26.26
C SER A 226 -6.58 3.97 26.87
N VAL A 227 -6.10 2.82 26.35
CA VAL A 227 -4.87 2.19 26.87
C VAL A 227 -3.67 3.09 26.66
N CYS A 228 -3.51 3.68 25.47
CA CYS A 228 -2.42 4.61 25.17
C CYS A 228 -2.43 5.85 26.09
N GLY A 229 -3.61 6.43 26.34
CA GLY A 229 -3.76 7.60 27.22
C GLY A 229 -3.40 7.33 28.68
N HIS A 230 -3.55 6.09 29.15
CA HIS A 230 -3.18 5.69 30.52
C HIS A 230 -1.78 5.07 30.63
N THR A 231 -1.05 4.96 29.53
CA THR A 231 0.23 4.27 29.48
C THR A 231 1.33 5.22 28.98
N PRO A 232 2.11 5.84 29.87
CA PRO A 232 3.24 6.66 29.47
C PRO A 232 4.20 5.92 28.53
N GLY A 233 4.57 6.57 27.42
CA GLY A 233 5.44 5.98 26.40
C GLY A 233 4.81 4.83 25.61
N ALA A 234 3.48 4.69 25.59
CA ALA A 234 2.77 3.62 24.89
C ALA A 234 3.24 3.43 23.44
N LEU A 235 3.35 4.52 22.67
CA LEU A 235 3.65 4.48 21.24
C LEU A 235 5.08 3.98 20.95
N ALA A 236 6.00 4.12 21.91
CA ALA A 236 7.37 3.63 21.81
C ALA A 236 7.53 2.15 22.18
N ARG A 237 6.52 1.52 22.80
CA ARG A 237 6.55 0.08 23.09
C ARG A 237 6.49 -0.71 21.79
N SER A 238 7.05 -1.93 21.79
CA SER A 238 7.27 -2.68 20.56
C SER A 238 7.19 -4.20 20.75
N VAL A 239 7.07 -4.88 19.61
CA VAL A 239 7.32 -6.32 19.47
C VAL A 239 8.32 -6.54 18.33
N ILE A 240 8.98 -7.70 18.32
CA ILE A 240 9.71 -8.20 17.16
C ILE A 240 8.77 -9.09 16.36
N ALA A 241 8.39 -8.65 15.16
CA ALA A 241 7.58 -9.42 14.23
C ALA A 241 8.40 -9.69 12.97
N SER A 242 8.49 -10.96 12.56
CA SER A 242 9.26 -11.37 11.37
C SER A 242 10.71 -10.82 11.34
N GLY A 243 11.37 -10.80 12.50
CA GLY A 243 12.75 -10.32 12.65
C GLY A 243 12.92 -8.79 12.64
N LYS A 244 11.84 -8.02 12.64
CA LYS A 244 11.88 -6.54 12.66
C LYS A 244 11.15 -6.01 13.88
N GLU A 245 11.66 -4.91 14.45
CA GLU A 245 10.96 -4.18 15.50
C GLU A 245 9.76 -3.43 14.92
N GLU A 246 8.59 -3.63 15.50
CA GLU A 246 7.35 -2.91 15.20
C GLU A 246 6.86 -2.22 16.47
N THR A 247 6.87 -0.89 16.47
CA THR A 247 6.36 -0.07 17.58
C THR A 247 4.84 0.07 17.52
N VAL A 248 4.22 0.35 18.67
CA VAL A 248 2.79 0.68 18.78
C VAL A 248 2.44 1.86 17.86
N GLY A 249 3.23 2.93 17.86
CA GLY A 249 3.00 4.08 16.98
C GLY A 249 3.01 3.70 15.50
N ARG A 250 3.99 2.90 15.07
CA ARG A 250 4.05 2.41 13.68
C ARG A 250 2.85 1.51 13.34
N LEU A 251 2.45 0.61 14.24
CA LEU A 251 1.29 -0.25 14.04
C LEU A 251 0.00 0.58 13.91
N MET A 252 -0.22 1.54 14.81
CA MET A 252 -1.38 2.44 14.77
C MET A 252 -1.41 3.26 13.48
N LYS A 253 -0.28 3.80 13.04
CA LYS A 253 -0.15 4.50 11.76
C LYS A 253 -0.57 3.62 10.59
N VAL A 254 -0.04 2.39 10.51
CA VAL A 254 -0.38 1.44 9.43
C VAL A 254 -1.87 1.07 9.46
N MET A 255 -2.43 0.83 10.64
CA MET A 255 -3.86 0.55 10.83
C MET A 255 -4.74 1.73 10.38
N ALA A 256 -4.36 2.97 10.72
CA ALA A 256 -5.08 4.17 10.30
C ALA A 256 -5.03 4.36 8.79
N GLY A 257 -3.84 4.30 8.18
CA GLY A 257 -3.68 4.44 6.74
C GLY A 257 -4.42 3.36 5.95
N HIS A 258 -4.40 2.11 6.43
CA HIS A 258 -5.11 1.00 5.77
C HIS A 258 -6.62 1.25 5.78
N ALA A 259 -7.19 1.56 6.94
CA ALA A 259 -8.62 1.88 7.05
C ALA A 259 -9.00 3.05 6.12
N ASN A 260 -8.19 4.11 6.07
CA ASN A 260 -8.44 5.27 5.21
C ASN A 260 -8.47 4.93 3.71
N VAL A 261 -7.62 4.02 3.23
CA VAL A 261 -7.66 3.53 1.84
C VAL A 261 -9.00 2.89 1.52
N HIS A 262 -9.50 2.02 2.40
CA HIS A 262 -10.78 1.35 2.21
C HIS A 262 -11.96 2.31 2.36
N ILE A 263 -11.92 3.24 3.31
CA ILE A 263 -12.95 4.29 3.46
C ILE A 263 -13.01 5.18 2.21
N ARG A 264 -11.86 5.56 1.65
CA ARG A 264 -11.80 6.31 0.39
C ARG A 264 -12.38 5.49 -0.77
N ARG A 265 -12.10 4.19 -0.83
CA ARG A 265 -12.68 3.28 -1.83
C ARG A 265 -14.21 3.24 -1.75
N ILE A 266 -14.78 3.23 -0.55
CA ILE A 266 -16.24 3.33 -0.35
C ILE A 266 -16.77 4.60 -1.01
N GLY A 267 -16.17 5.75 -0.71
CA GLY A 267 -16.57 7.02 -1.33
C GLY A 267 -16.43 7.05 -2.85
N GLU A 268 -15.41 6.41 -3.42
CA GLU A 268 -15.25 6.28 -4.88
C GLU A 268 -16.34 5.41 -5.51
N ILE A 269 -16.68 4.27 -4.90
CA ILE A 269 -17.77 3.40 -5.37
C ILE A 269 -19.08 4.17 -5.36
N ARG A 270 -19.37 4.89 -4.27
CA ARG A 270 -20.57 5.72 -4.15
C ARG A 270 -20.69 6.76 -5.27
N LYS A 271 -19.61 7.51 -5.50
CA LYS A 271 -19.54 8.49 -6.60
C LYS A 271 -19.75 7.86 -7.97
N GLN A 272 -19.17 6.69 -8.21
CA GLN A 272 -19.30 5.98 -9.48
C GLN A 272 -20.75 5.54 -9.76
N HIS A 273 -21.50 5.17 -8.71
CA HIS A 273 -22.89 4.72 -8.82
C HIS A 273 -23.91 5.84 -8.54
N ALA A 274 -23.45 7.08 -8.37
CA ALA A 274 -24.28 8.25 -8.06
C ALA A 274 -25.21 8.05 -6.83
N VAL A 275 -24.67 7.46 -5.76
CA VAL A 275 -25.37 7.30 -4.48
C VAL A 275 -24.74 8.20 -3.40
N ASP A 276 -25.49 9.25 -3.02
CA ASP A 276 -25.11 10.24 -2.00
C ASP A 276 -25.40 9.81 -0.56
#